data_AF-A0A8S3SZK2-F1
#
_entry.id   AF-A0A8S3SZK2-F1
#
_cell.length_a   1.000
_cell.length_b   1.000
_cell.length_c   1.000
_cell.angle_alpha   90.00
_cell.angle_beta   90.00
_cell.angle_gamma   90.00
#
_symmetry.space_group_name_H-M   'P 1'
#
loop_
_entity.id
_entity.type
_entity.pdbx_description
1 polymer ?
#
loop_
_entity_poly.entity_id
_entity_poly.type
_entity_poly.pdbx_seq_one_letter_code
_entity_poly.pdbx_strand_id
1 'polypeptide(L)'
;MTRCDDLKKEFQCSNFVFDHDSPKLFVLAECGPRILYPIWSGFWLVWHIVWFSLDPYNAYRNGGDEESCSSQSGTVADSEIRHCSQKKSEDIDGSDLRWLLNRTEYRYTAFGYGGNRADREAEVIELLEMVDNLVKENDGKYYTNYMYKRNEKLLKERWEEEKQKETEKLETEIQSAKKSVQNEFEEKQKELEKNFEDQKIEHENNMKILNAKFNEQESDIEKIKDKNKQDLDEMRRNIEQREMALTVRGIEAERDIEKGCEKKLKENCLIKKRRFERNTDLILAFLAGSHGSRSCCRRCKEFLWKIFFKVYQSHLFVSEMIYLKGTLFFKTGIPSTN
;
A
#
# COMPACT_ATOMS: atom_id res chain seq x y z
N MET A 1 -56.57 -40.08 35.17
CA MET A 1 -55.74 -39.24 36.03
C MET A 1 -55.13 -40.13 37.09
N THR A 2 -53.82 -40.37 36.96
CA THR A 2 -53.07 -41.33 37.79
C THR A 2 -52.34 -40.58 38.90
N ARG A 3 -52.24 -41.21 40.07
CA ARG A 3 -51.62 -40.79 41.36
C ARG A 3 -50.21 -40.14 41.29
N CYS A 4 -49.58 -40.08 40.11
CA CYS A 4 -48.33 -39.35 39.88
C CYS A 4 -48.52 -37.84 39.66
N ASP A 5 -49.72 -37.38 39.27
CA ASP A 5 -49.94 -35.96 38.99
C ASP A 5 -50.09 -35.12 40.28
N ASP A 6 -50.47 -35.74 41.41
CA ASP A 6 -50.62 -35.05 42.70
C ASP A 6 -49.27 -34.81 43.41
N LEU A 7 -48.31 -35.74 43.28
CA LEU A 7 -46.96 -35.57 43.86
C LEU A 7 -46.17 -34.42 43.22
N LYS A 8 -46.50 -34.05 41.98
CA LYS A 8 -45.84 -32.94 41.28
C LYS A 8 -46.22 -31.56 41.83
N LYS A 9 -47.34 -31.44 42.53
CA LYS A 9 -47.79 -30.18 43.15
C LYS A 9 -47.25 -29.99 44.56
N GLU A 10 -46.80 -31.07 45.21
CA GLU A 10 -46.38 -31.06 46.62
C GLU A 10 -44.91 -30.65 46.83
N PHE A 11 -44.07 -30.70 45.78
CA PHE A 11 -42.66 -30.30 45.85
C PHE A 11 -42.38 -28.83 45.46
N GLN A 12 -43.41 -27.98 45.42
CA GLN A 12 -43.19 -26.53 45.31
C GLN A 12 -42.80 -25.93 46.67
N CYS A 13 -41.61 -26.30 47.16
CA CYS A 13 -40.93 -25.50 48.16
C CYS A 13 -40.56 -24.16 47.53
N SER A 14 -41.35 -23.14 47.83
CA SER A 14 -41.12 -21.75 47.49
C SER A 14 -39.81 -21.26 48.11
N ASN A 15 -38.69 -21.39 47.38
CA ASN A 15 -37.51 -20.51 47.38
C ASN A 15 -36.30 -21.08 46.61
N PHE A 16 -36.37 -22.30 46.07
CA PHE A 16 -35.39 -22.76 45.08
C PHE A 16 -36.10 -22.93 43.74
N VAL A 17 -36.17 -21.85 42.96
CA VAL A 17 -36.61 -21.90 41.57
C VAL A 17 -35.53 -22.62 40.76
N PHE A 18 -35.71 -23.92 40.54
CA PHE A 18 -35.01 -24.68 39.51
C PHE A 18 -36.04 -25.12 38.48
N ASP A 19 -36.33 -24.23 37.53
CA ASP A 19 -37.12 -24.57 36.34
C ASP A 19 -36.27 -25.44 35.42
N HIS A 20 -36.45 -26.75 35.53
CA HIS A 20 -35.97 -27.69 34.51
C HIS A 20 -37.02 -28.78 34.27
N ASP A 21 -37.53 -28.85 33.03
CA ASP A 21 -38.63 -29.72 32.61
C ASP A 21 -38.34 -31.25 32.68
N SER A 22 -37.21 -31.68 33.24
CA SER A 22 -36.77 -33.08 33.23
C SER A 22 -35.75 -33.40 34.35
N PRO A 23 -36.18 -33.82 35.55
CA PRO A 23 -35.28 -34.11 36.67
C PRO A 23 -34.34 -35.30 36.43
N LYS A 24 -34.64 -36.19 35.46
CA LYS A 24 -33.77 -37.31 35.08
C LYS A 24 -32.52 -36.88 34.31
N LEU A 25 -32.52 -35.71 33.67
CA LEU A 25 -31.38 -35.21 32.90
C LEU A 25 -30.35 -34.47 33.78
N PHE A 26 -30.77 -33.92 34.92
CA PHE A 26 -29.88 -33.21 35.85
C PHE A 26 -28.82 -34.15 36.47
N VAL A 27 -29.24 -35.34 36.92
CA VAL A 27 -28.33 -36.34 37.51
C VAL A 27 -27.34 -36.92 36.46
N LEU A 28 -27.68 -36.85 35.17
CA LEU A 28 -26.81 -37.31 34.09
C LEU A 28 -25.90 -36.21 33.51
N ALA A 29 -26.20 -34.92 33.77
CA ALA A 29 -25.44 -33.79 33.21
C ALA A 29 -24.29 -33.31 34.12
N GLU A 30 -24.43 -33.38 35.45
CA GLU A 30 -23.33 -33.05 36.38
C GLU A 30 -22.33 -34.19 36.60
N CYS A 31 -22.70 -35.42 36.24
CA CYS A 31 -21.75 -36.52 36.15
C CYS A 31 -21.06 -36.45 34.78
N GLY A 32 -20.01 -35.62 34.68
CA GLY A 32 -19.06 -35.65 33.57
C GLY A 32 -18.60 -37.09 33.24
N PRO A 33 -18.02 -37.34 32.05
CA PRO A 33 -17.81 -38.69 31.52
C PRO A 33 -17.27 -39.63 32.60
N ARG A 34 -17.91 -40.79 32.77
CA ARG A 34 -17.70 -41.79 33.86
C ARG A 34 -16.25 -42.23 34.11
N ILE A 35 -15.32 -41.76 33.28
CA ILE A 35 -13.89 -42.00 33.30
C ILE A 35 -13.14 -40.96 34.16
N LEU A 36 -13.66 -39.73 34.32
CA LEU A 36 -12.98 -38.66 35.07
C LEU A 36 -13.00 -38.88 36.58
N TYR A 37 -14.09 -39.43 37.13
CA TYR A 37 -14.22 -39.67 38.57
C TYR A 37 -13.17 -40.65 39.13
N PRO A 38 -12.90 -41.83 38.52
CA PRO A 38 -11.83 -42.72 39.00
C PRO A 38 -10.42 -42.15 38.80
N ILE A 39 -10.20 -41.33 37.76
CA ILE A 39 -8.90 -40.65 37.56
C ILE A 39 -8.69 -39.59 38.64
N TRP A 40 -9.73 -38.81 38.95
CA TRP A 40 -9.67 -37.77 39.97
C TRP A 40 -9.57 -38.36 41.39
N SER A 41 -10.27 -39.46 41.68
CA SER A 41 -10.10 -40.19 42.94
C SER A 41 -8.70 -40.79 43.06
N GLY A 42 -8.11 -41.27 41.96
CA GLY A 42 -6.72 -41.72 41.92
C GLY A 42 -5.73 -40.59 42.23
N PHE A 43 -5.89 -39.43 41.61
CA PHE A 43 -5.07 -38.25 41.90
C PHE A 43 -5.20 -37.77 43.35
N TRP A 44 -6.42 -37.76 43.89
CA TRP A 44 -6.69 -37.38 45.28
C TRP A 44 -6.02 -38.35 46.26
N LEU A 45 -6.06 -39.65 45.98
CA LEU A 45 -5.43 -40.68 46.82
C LEU A 45 -3.88 -40.59 46.78
N VAL A 46 -3.30 -40.33 45.61
CA VAL A 46 -1.86 -40.07 45.47
C VAL A 46 -1.44 -38.78 46.20
N TRP A 47 -2.23 -37.72 46.10
CA TRP A 47 -1.99 -36.47 46.86
C TRP A 47 -1.96 -36.74 48.36
N HIS A 48 -2.92 -37.49 48.91
CA HIS A 48 -2.95 -37.82 50.34
C HIS A 48 -1.78 -38.67 50.79
N ILE A 49 -1.34 -39.64 49.98
CA ILE A 49 -0.15 -40.44 50.29
C ILE A 49 1.10 -39.53 50.35
N VAL A 50 1.24 -38.60 49.40
CA VAL A 50 2.36 -37.65 49.38
C VAL A 50 2.29 -36.71 50.58
N TRP A 51 1.11 -36.19 50.91
CA TRP A 51 0.92 -35.28 52.04
C TRP A 51 1.20 -35.96 53.39
N PHE A 52 0.66 -37.16 53.60
CA PHE A 52 0.90 -37.95 54.82
C PHE A 52 2.37 -38.37 54.99
N SER A 53 3.08 -38.58 53.86
CA SER A 53 4.52 -38.87 53.88
C SER A 53 5.38 -37.63 54.16
N LEU A 54 4.90 -36.43 53.84
CA LEU A 54 5.59 -35.16 54.06
C LEU A 54 5.25 -34.50 55.41
N ASP A 55 4.15 -34.87 56.04
CA ASP A 55 3.72 -34.36 57.34
C ASP A 55 4.75 -34.53 58.47
N PRO A 56 5.41 -35.70 58.65
CA PRO A 56 6.47 -35.83 59.66
C PRO A 56 7.73 -35.03 59.29
N TYR A 57 7.91 -34.63 58.03
CA TYR A 57 9.04 -33.81 57.58
C TYR A 57 8.80 -32.30 57.84
N ASN A 58 7.54 -31.85 57.80
CA ASN A 58 7.18 -30.45 58.05
C ASN A 58 7.03 -30.11 59.55
N ALA A 59 6.64 -31.08 60.39
CA ALA A 59 6.52 -30.87 61.83
C ALA A 59 7.89 -30.63 62.52
N TYR A 60 8.99 -31.11 61.94
CA TYR A 60 10.34 -30.94 62.52
C TYR A 60 10.98 -29.57 62.19
N ARG A 61 10.41 -28.82 61.23
CA ARG A 61 11.00 -27.56 60.74
C ARG A 61 10.41 -26.30 61.41
N ASN A 62 9.23 -26.40 62.00
CA ASN A 62 8.50 -25.23 62.54
C ASN A 62 8.37 -25.24 64.08
N GLY A 63 9.13 -26.09 64.78
CA GLY A 63 9.23 -26.08 66.24
C GLY A 63 10.25 -25.05 66.72
N GLY A 64 9.90 -23.77 66.65
CA GLY A 64 10.67 -22.67 67.22
C GLY A 64 9.75 -21.51 67.55
N ASP A 65 9.77 -21.11 68.82
CA ASP A 65 9.23 -19.88 69.41
C ASP A 65 7.83 -20.00 70.05
N GLU A 66 7.84 -20.49 71.29
CA GLU A 66 6.88 -20.13 72.33
C GLU A 66 7.05 -18.64 72.67
N GLU A 67 5.98 -17.85 72.50
CA GLU A 67 5.89 -16.53 73.13
C GLU A 67 4.56 -16.35 73.86
N SER A 68 4.72 -16.09 75.15
CA SER A 68 3.73 -15.78 76.18
C SER A 68 2.95 -14.49 75.86
N CYS A 69 1.63 -14.50 76.08
CA CYS A 69 0.92 -13.28 76.45
C CYS A 69 -0.28 -13.59 77.36
N SER A 70 -0.05 -13.32 78.65
CA SER A 70 -1.03 -13.02 79.67
C SER A 70 -1.88 -11.79 79.31
N SER A 71 -3.20 -11.83 79.55
CA SER A 71 -3.99 -10.66 79.98
C SER A 71 -5.33 -11.09 80.56
N GLN A 72 -5.50 -10.78 81.83
CA GLN A 72 -6.76 -10.82 82.57
C GLN A 72 -7.65 -9.63 82.16
N SER A 73 -8.95 -9.85 81.95
CA SER A 73 -9.99 -8.92 82.41
C SER A 73 -11.31 -9.69 82.53
N GLY A 74 -11.89 -9.68 83.73
CA GLY A 74 -13.18 -10.30 84.01
C GLY A 74 -14.35 -9.38 83.66
N THR A 75 -15.52 -9.96 83.44
CA THR A 75 -16.67 -9.81 84.35
C THR A 75 -17.87 -10.61 83.81
N VAL A 76 -18.36 -11.51 84.67
CA VAL A 76 -19.79 -11.85 84.88
C VAL A 76 -20.59 -12.26 83.64
N ALA A 77 -20.39 -13.50 83.18
CA ALA A 77 -21.39 -14.31 82.46
C ALA A 77 -20.98 -15.80 82.30
N ASP A 78 -19.74 -16.17 82.63
CA ASP A 78 -19.22 -17.52 82.37
C ASP A 78 -19.36 -18.52 83.52
N SER A 79 -20.13 -18.20 84.58
CA SER A 79 -20.39 -19.13 85.68
C SER A 79 -21.56 -20.08 85.43
N GLU A 80 -22.36 -19.89 84.38
CA GLU A 80 -23.50 -20.79 84.07
C GLU A 80 -23.14 -21.93 83.10
N ILE A 81 -22.03 -21.85 82.37
CA ILE A 81 -21.71 -22.84 81.32
C ILE A 81 -20.76 -23.95 81.81
N ARG A 82 -20.02 -23.75 82.91
CA ARG A 82 -19.09 -24.77 83.45
C ARG A 82 -19.65 -25.67 84.55
N HIS A 83 -20.95 -25.56 84.87
CA HIS A 83 -21.60 -26.44 85.84
C HIS A 83 -22.44 -27.57 85.22
N CYS A 84 -22.25 -27.87 83.93
CA CYS A 84 -23.06 -28.87 83.22
C CYS A 84 -22.26 -29.96 82.49
N SER A 85 -21.00 -30.23 82.88
CA SER A 85 -20.21 -31.36 82.32
C SER A 85 -19.85 -32.45 83.33
N GLN A 86 -20.45 -32.44 84.53
CA GLN A 86 -20.35 -33.55 85.47
C GLN A 86 -21.71 -33.81 86.13
N LYS A 87 -22.68 -34.25 85.33
CA LYS A 87 -23.79 -35.05 85.86
C LYS A 87 -23.71 -36.44 85.25
N LYS A 88 -23.38 -37.39 86.13
CA LYS A 88 -23.62 -38.82 86.00
C LYS A 88 -24.98 -39.06 85.33
N SER A 89 -25.05 -40.09 84.51
CA SER A 89 -26.30 -40.72 84.08
C SER A 89 -27.06 -41.24 85.31
N GLU A 90 -27.75 -40.33 85.99
CA GLU A 90 -28.84 -40.58 86.91
C GLU A 90 -30.13 -40.54 86.10
N ASP A 91 -31.05 -41.46 86.41
CA ASP A 91 -32.36 -41.60 85.78
C ASP A 91 -32.98 -40.23 85.48
N ILE A 92 -33.31 -39.96 84.21
CA ILE A 92 -34.11 -38.81 83.84
C ILE A 92 -35.46 -39.02 84.54
N ASP A 93 -35.66 -38.37 85.67
CA ASP A 93 -36.95 -38.35 86.34
C ASP A 93 -37.98 -37.85 85.31
N GLY A 94 -39.16 -38.48 85.27
CA GLY A 94 -40.21 -38.14 84.30
C GLY A 94 -40.63 -36.66 84.37
N SER A 95 -40.27 -35.98 85.46
CA SER A 95 -40.40 -34.54 85.67
C SER A 95 -39.53 -33.69 84.71
N ASP A 96 -38.26 -34.04 84.47
CA ASP A 96 -37.34 -33.29 83.59
C ASP A 96 -37.75 -33.42 82.12
N LEU A 97 -38.17 -34.62 81.70
CA LEU A 97 -38.70 -34.83 80.35
C LEU A 97 -40.00 -34.06 80.12
N ARG A 98 -40.91 -34.08 81.10
CA ARG A 98 -42.17 -33.35 81.02
C ARG A 98 -41.95 -31.82 80.99
N TRP A 99 -40.94 -31.32 81.69
CA TRP A 99 -40.53 -29.92 81.62
C TRP A 99 -40.03 -29.54 80.22
N LEU A 100 -39.18 -30.37 79.60
CA LEU A 100 -38.66 -30.13 78.25
C LEU A 100 -39.78 -30.16 77.19
N LEU A 101 -40.67 -31.15 77.26
CA LEU A 101 -41.82 -31.26 76.34
C LEU A 101 -42.72 -30.03 76.41
N ASN A 102 -42.94 -29.47 77.60
CA ASN A 102 -43.72 -28.25 77.73
C ASN A 102 -43.00 -27.04 77.11
N ARG A 103 -41.67 -26.96 77.23
CA ARG A 103 -40.87 -25.86 76.64
C ARG A 103 -40.74 -25.94 75.13
N THR A 104 -40.81 -27.14 74.55
CA THR A 104 -40.83 -27.35 73.10
C THR A 104 -42.24 -27.33 72.52
N GLU A 105 -43.27 -27.05 73.32
CA GLU A 105 -44.69 -27.05 72.92
C GLU A 105 -45.12 -28.42 72.36
N TYR A 106 -44.62 -29.49 72.96
CA TYR A 106 -44.88 -30.88 72.57
C TYR A 106 -44.50 -31.21 71.12
N ARG A 107 -43.60 -30.41 70.51
CA ARG A 107 -42.97 -30.73 69.23
C ARG A 107 -41.91 -31.82 69.43
N TYR A 108 -42.31 -33.08 69.31
CA TYR A 108 -41.42 -34.25 69.36
C TYR A 108 -41.80 -35.25 68.28
N THR A 109 -40.82 -35.95 67.72
CA THR A 109 -41.02 -37.07 66.79
C THR A 109 -40.15 -38.25 67.22
N ALA A 110 -40.59 -39.47 66.94
CA ALA A 110 -39.88 -40.69 67.29
C ALA A 110 -39.33 -41.36 66.02
N PHE A 111 -38.02 -41.67 66.03
CA PHE A 111 -37.36 -42.35 64.91
C PHE A 111 -37.02 -43.80 65.23
N GLY A 112 -37.51 -44.71 64.40
CA GLY A 112 -37.26 -46.14 64.50
C GLY A 112 -36.12 -46.60 63.58
N TYR A 113 -34.98 -47.01 64.14
CA TYR A 113 -33.83 -47.48 63.33
C TYR A 113 -34.06 -48.84 62.63
N GLY A 114 -35.11 -49.59 63.01
CA GLY A 114 -35.40 -50.95 62.52
C GLY A 114 -36.58 -51.10 61.55
N GLY A 115 -37.23 -49.99 61.15
CA GLY A 115 -38.45 -50.02 60.32
C GLY A 115 -38.21 -50.46 58.88
N ASN A 116 -39.29 -50.78 58.15
CA ASN A 116 -39.20 -50.95 56.70
C ASN A 116 -39.03 -49.56 56.02
N ARG A 117 -38.81 -49.52 54.70
CA ARG A 117 -38.59 -48.25 53.99
C ARG A 117 -39.80 -47.30 54.06
N ALA A 118 -41.02 -47.83 54.00
CA ALA A 118 -42.23 -47.03 54.08
C ALA A 118 -42.41 -46.41 55.47
N ASP A 119 -42.07 -47.16 56.53
CA ASP A 119 -42.13 -46.65 57.91
C ASP A 119 -41.17 -45.47 58.10
N ARG A 120 -39.93 -45.59 57.59
CA ARG A 120 -38.95 -44.49 57.65
C ARG A 120 -39.35 -43.27 56.82
N GLU A 121 -39.96 -43.48 55.65
CA GLU A 121 -40.47 -42.39 54.82
C GLU A 121 -41.61 -41.65 55.56
N ALA A 122 -42.51 -42.37 56.23
CA ALA A 122 -43.57 -41.79 57.05
C ALA A 122 -43.01 -40.98 58.25
N GLU A 123 -42.01 -41.50 58.96
CA GLU A 123 -41.33 -40.78 60.06
C GLU A 123 -40.65 -39.48 59.58
N VAL A 124 -40.02 -39.49 58.40
CA VAL A 124 -39.41 -38.28 57.82
C VAL A 124 -40.47 -37.27 57.39
N ILE A 125 -41.61 -37.72 56.82
CA ILE A 125 -42.73 -36.85 56.48
C ILE A 125 -43.26 -36.15 57.73
N GLU A 126 -43.48 -36.88 58.83
CA GLU A 126 -43.93 -36.31 60.11
C GLU A 126 -42.97 -35.22 60.63
N LEU A 127 -41.66 -35.45 60.55
CA LEU A 127 -40.67 -34.43 60.91
C LEU A 127 -40.74 -33.20 59.99
N LEU A 128 -40.84 -33.39 58.68
CA LEU A 128 -40.89 -32.28 57.72
C LEU A 128 -42.16 -31.45 57.90
N GLU A 129 -43.32 -32.08 58.13
CA GLU A 129 -44.57 -31.38 58.43
C GLU A 129 -44.44 -30.54 59.71
N MET A 130 -43.75 -31.06 60.74
CA MET A 130 -43.47 -30.32 61.97
C MET A 130 -42.55 -29.11 61.73
N VAL A 131 -41.51 -29.28 60.90
CA VAL A 131 -40.61 -28.18 60.53
C VAL A 131 -41.36 -27.13 59.71
N ASP A 132 -42.20 -27.52 58.75
CA ASP A 132 -42.99 -26.60 57.94
C ASP A 132 -43.98 -25.80 58.78
N ASN A 133 -44.64 -26.44 59.74
CA ASN A 133 -45.52 -25.76 60.68
C ASN A 133 -44.73 -24.78 61.56
N LEU A 134 -43.56 -25.18 62.07
CA LEU A 134 -42.68 -24.30 62.85
C LEU A 134 -42.20 -23.08 62.04
N VAL A 135 -41.86 -23.26 60.76
CA VAL A 135 -41.44 -22.17 59.87
C VAL A 135 -42.61 -21.24 59.59
N LYS A 136 -43.82 -21.77 59.34
CA LYS A 136 -45.04 -20.96 59.15
C LYS A 136 -45.39 -20.16 60.40
N GLU A 137 -45.34 -20.79 61.58
CA GLU A 137 -45.57 -20.13 62.88
C GLU A 137 -44.57 -19.00 63.14
N ASN A 138 -43.33 -19.14 62.64
CA ASN A 138 -42.29 -18.11 62.74
C ASN A 138 -42.30 -17.11 61.57
N ASP A 139 -43.36 -17.03 60.77
CA ASP A 139 -43.46 -16.18 59.56
C ASP A 139 -42.32 -16.39 58.55
N GLY A 140 -41.78 -17.60 58.46
CA GLY A 140 -40.61 -17.91 57.62
C GLY A 140 -39.28 -17.41 58.19
N LYS A 141 -39.25 -16.86 59.40
CA LYS A 141 -38.01 -16.40 60.04
C LYS A 141 -37.24 -17.59 60.60
N TYR A 142 -35.91 -17.52 60.47
CA TYR A 142 -35.00 -18.48 61.07
C TYR A 142 -34.56 -18.01 62.46
N TYR A 143 -34.12 -18.96 63.29
CA TYR A 143 -33.51 -18.63 64.57
C TYR A 143 -32.27 -17.77 64.37
N THR A 144 -32.23 -16.61 65.02
CA THR A 144 -31.10 -15.69 64.95
C THR A 144 -30.74 -15.20 66.34
N ASN A 145 -29.45 -15.11 66.61
CA ASN A 145 -28.87 -14.57 67.83
C ASN A 145 -27.78 -13.55 67.43
N TYR A 146 -27.28 -12.77 68.38
CA TYR A 146 -26.20 -11.81 68.22
C TYR A 146 -25.01 -12.36 67.41
N MET A 147 -24.59 -13.60 67.70
CA MET A 147 -23.50 -14.26 66.95
C MET A 147 -23.82 -14.42 65.46
N TYR A 148 -25.04 -14.86 65.11
CA TYR A 148 -25.45 -15.01 63.71
C TYR A 148 -25.53 -13.67 62.99
N LYS A 149 -26.13 -12.65 63.61
CA LYS A 149 -26.22 -11.30 63.03
C LYS A 149 -24.83 -10.69 62.81
N ARG A 150 -23.92 -10.89 63.76
CA ARG A 150 -22.53 -10.43 63.64
C ARG A 150 -21.82 -11.13 62.48
N ASN A 151 -21.96 -12.45 62.37
CA ASN A 151 -21.36 -13.20 61.26
C ASN A 151 -21.93 -12.78 59.91
N GLU A 152 -23.24 -12.60 59.80
CA GLU A 152 -23.88 -12.13 58.56
C GLU A 152 -23.36 -10.75 58.14
N LYS A 153 -23.20 -9.83 59.09
CA LYS A 153 -22.61 -8.50 58.84
C LYS A 153 -21.16 -8.61 58.36
N LEU A 154 -20.32 -9.40 59.04
CA LEU A 154 -18.92 -9.60 58.65
C LEU A 154 -18.77 -10.26 57.27
N LEU A 155 -19.69 -11.17 56.91
CA LEU A 155 -19.71 -11.77 55.58
C LEU A 155 -20.05 -10.74 54.51
N LYS A 156 -21.05 -9.89 54.75
CA LYS A 156 -21.42 -8.78 53.84
C LYS A 156 -20.27 -7.80 53.66
N GLU A 157 -19.66 -7.35 54.76
CA GLU A 157 -18.50 -6.44 54.71
C GLU A 157 -17.33 -7.06 53.93
N ARG A 158 -17.00 -8.33 54.18
CA ARG A 158 -15.94 -9.04 53.46
C ARG A 158 -16.24 -9.15 51.96
N TRP A 159 -17.48 -9.49 51.59
CA TRP A 159 -17.90 -9.57 50.19
C TRP A 159 -17.86 -8.21 49.50
N GLU A 160 -18.24 -7.13 50.18
CA GLU A 160 -18.15 -5.78 49.66
C GLU A 160 -16.69 -5.34 49.47
N GLU A 161 -15.81 -5.62 50.44
CA GLU A 161 -14.37 -5.36 50.34
C GLU A 161 -13.72 -6.16 49.20
N GLU A 162 -14.07 -7.44 49.05
CA GLU A 162 -13.52 -8.30 48.00
C GLU A 162 -13.96 -7.81 46.62
N LYS A 163 -15.24 -7.45 46.48
CA LYS A 163 -15.78 -6.85 45.27
C LYS A 163 -15.08 -5.53 44.94
N GLN A 164 -14.85 -4.67 45.93
CA GLN A 164 -14.12 -3.41 45.73
C GLN A 164 -12.68 -3.65 45.26
N LYS A 165 -11.97 -4.58 45.90
CA LYS A 165 -10.60 -4.95 45.50
C LYS A 165 -10.55 -5.52 44.09
N GLU A 166 -11.54 -6.32 43.69
CA GLU A 166 -11.64 -6.85 42.33
C GLU A 166 -11.90 -5.73 41.33
N THR A 167 -12.83 -4.81 41.63
CA THR A 167 -13.10 -3.66 40.75
C THR A 167 -11.88 -2.74 40.62
N GLU A 168 -11.19 -2.44 41.72
CA GLU A 168 -9.97 -1.63 41.69
C GLU A 168 -8.86 -2.29 40.86
N LYS A 169 -8.66 -3.61 41.02
CA LYS A 169 -7.71 -4.38 40.19
C LYS A 169 -8.07 -4.28 38.72
N LEU A 170 -9.33 -4.55 38.35
CA LEU A 170 -9.79 -4.45 36.97
C LEU A 170 -9.62 -3.03 36.41
N GLU A 171 -9.92 -1.99 37.19
CA GLU A 171 -9.71 -0.60 36.79
C GLU A 171 -8.23 -0.28 36.53
N THR A 172 -7.32 -0.75 37.41
CA THR A 172 -5.88 -0.56 37.21
C THR A 172 -5.36 -1.30 35.99
N GLU A 173 -5.84 -2.52 35.73
CA GLU A 173 -5.49 -3.29 34.54
C GLU A 173 -5.99 -2.60 33.27
N ILE A 174 -7.26 -2.18 33.24
CA ILE A 174 -7.85 -1.42 32.12
C ILE A 174 -7.07 -0.12 31.88
N GLN A 175 -6.71 0.60 32.94
CA GLN A 175 -5.94 1.84 32.82
C GLN A 175 -4.54 1.59 32.26
N SER A 176 -3.87 0.53 32.72
CA SER A 176 -2.54 0.15 32.21
C SER A 176 -2.58 -0.29 30.75
N ALA A 177 -3.58 -1.09 30.36
CA ALA A 177 -3.79 -1.53 28.98
C ALA A 177 -4.18 -0.36 28.07
N LYS A 178 -5.01 0.57 28.54
CA LYS A 178 -5.35 1.79 27.80
C LYS A 178 -4.10 2.64 27.54
N LYS A 179 -3.21 2.75 28.54
CA LYS A 179 -1.96 3.51 28.41
C LYS A 179 -0.99 2.83 27.44
N SER A 180 -0.87 1.50 27.47
CA SER A 180 -0.01 0.78 26.51
C SER A 180 -0.52 0.94 25.08
N VAL A 181 -1.82 0.77 24.85
CA VAL A 181 -2.44 0.97 23.53
C VAL A 181 -2.27 2.41 23.04
N GLN A 182 -2.43 3.40 23.93
CA GLN A 182 -2.24 4.80 23.58
C GLN A 182 -0.78 5.08 23.17
N ASN A 183 0.20 4.56 23.91
CA ASN A 183 1.61 4.71 23.58
C ASN A 183 1.95 4.05 22.23
N GLU A 184 1.47 2.83 21.98
CA GLU A 184 1.66 2.13 20.70
C GLU A 184 1.05 2.90 19.53
N PHE A 185 -0.12 3.52 19.74
CA PHE A 185 -0.77 4.35 18.73
C PHE A 185 0.06 5.61 18.43
N GLU A 186 0.56 6.29 19.46
CA GLU A 186 1.41 7.48 19.31
C GLU A 186 2.75 7.15 18.63
N GLU A 187 3.36 6.00 18.93
CA GLU A 187 4.58 5.53 18.27
C GLU A 187 4.33 5.26 16.78
N LYS A 188 3.26 4.54 16.45
CA LYS A 188 2.89 4.28 15.04
C LYS A 188 2.57 5.56 14.27
N GLN A 189 1.95 6.55 14.92
CA GLN A 189 1.72 7.85 14.30
C GLN A 189 3.03 8.56 13.97
N LYS A 190 3.98 8.60 14.91
CA LYS A 190 5.30 9.22 14.68
C LYS A 190 6.09 8.49 13.58
N GLU A 191 6.04 7.16 13.57
CA GLU A 191 6.69 6.35 12.54
C GLU A 191 6.09 6.63 11.16
N LEU A 192 4.76 6.70 11.06
CA LEU A 192 4.07 7.01 9.82
C LEU A 192 4.42 8.42 9.32
N GLU A 193 4.44 9.42 10.21
CA GLU A 193 4.80 10.79 9.87
C GLU A 193 6.25 10.89 9.39
N LYS A 194 7.18 10.18 10.04
CA LYS A 194 8.57 10.10 9.60
C LYS A 194 8.69 9.47 8.21
N ASN A 195 7.99 8.37 7.96
CA ASN A 195 8.00 7.70 6.66
C ASN A 195 7.44 8.61 5.56
N PHE A 196 6.40 9.40 5.85
CA PHE A 196 5.89 10.39 4.91
C PHE A 196 6.90 11.49 4.60
N GLU A 197 7.61 12.00 5.61
CA GLU A 197 8.63 13.03 5.37
C GLU A 197 9.83 12.47 4.61
N ASP A 198 10.28 11.25 4.93
CA ASP A 198 11.35 10.56 4.19
C ASP A 198 10.96 10.35 2.72
N GLN A 199 9.73 9.92 2.44
CA GLN A 199 9.20 9.79 1.07
C GLN A 199 9.15 11.14 0.33
N LYS A 200 8.77 12.21 1.04
CA LYS A 200 8.71 13.55 0.46
C LYS A 200 10.10 14.07 0.09
N ILE A 201 11.10 13.84 0.96
CA ILE A 201 12.50 14.18 0.70
C ILE A 201 13.02 13.35 -0.50
N GLU A 202 12.73 12.05 -0.54
CA GLU A 202 13.11 11.19 -1.66
C GLU A 202 12.49 11.69 -2.98
N HIS A 203 11.19 12.01 -2.96
CA HIS A 203 10.50 12.56 -4.12
C HIS A 203 11.11 13.89 -4.57
N GLU A 204 11.44 14.79 -3.65
CA GLU A 204 12.09 16.07 -3.97
C GLU A 204 13.48 15.87 -4.59
N ASN A 205 14.27 14.94 -4.06
CA ASN A 205 15.58 14.60 -4.61
C ASN A 205 15.47 13.98 -6.00
N ASN A 206 14.51 13.07 -6.21
CA ASN A 206 14.22 12.49 -7.51
C ASN A 206 13.80 13.56 -8.52
N MET A 207 12.98 14.54 -8.10
CA MET A 207 12.62 15.69 -8.94
C MET A 207 13.82 16.56 -9.30
N LYS A 208 14.75 16.81 -8.36
CA LYS A 208 16.00 17.55 -8.65
C LYS A 208 16.86 16.82 -9.67
N ILE A 209 17.02 15.51 -9.52
CA ILE A 209 17.77 14.67 -10.47
C ILE A 209 17.11 14.70 -11.85
N LEU A 210 15.77 14.59 -11.90
CA LEU A 210 15.03 14.63 -13.15
C LEU A 210 15.20 15.98 -13.86
N ASN A 211 15.08 17.09 -13.13
CA ASN A 211 15.30 18.42 -13.68
C ASN A 211 16.73 18.62 -14.18
N ALA A 212 17.74 18.12 -13.48
CA ALA A 212 19.12 18.17 -13.94
C ALA A 212 19.32 17.42 -15.27
N LYS A 213 18.70 16.23 -15.41
CA LYS A 213 18.71 15.46 -16.66
C LYS A 213 18.00 16.20 -17.81
N PHE A 214 16.87 16.86 -17.54
CA PHE A 214 16.18 17.67 -18.54
C PHE A 214 17.04 18.84 -19.03
N ASN A 215 17.70 19.54 -18.10
CA ASN A 215 18.59 20.66 -18.46
C ASN A 215 19.79 20.20 -19.28
N GLU A 216 20.36 19.02 -18.97
CA GLU A 216 21.44 18.42 -19.76
C GLU A 216 20.99 18.08 -21.19
N GLN A 217 19.82 17.45 -21.32
CA GLN A 217 19.22 17.17 -22.63
C GLN A 217 18.95 18.44 -23.43
N GLU A 218 18.46 19.50 -22.78
CA GLU A 218 18.22 20.79 -23.43
C GLU A 218 19.52 21.41 -23.96
N SER A 219 20.61 21.36 -23.18
CA SER A 219 21.93 21.81 -23.62
C SER A 219 22.44 21.01 -24.83
N ASP A 220 22.25 19.70 -24.85
CA ASP A 220 22.70 18.87 -25.97
C ASP A 220 21.88 19.11 -27.24
N ILE A 221 20.57 19.33 -27.11
CA ILE A 221 19.72 19.76 -28.22
C ILE A 221 20.22 21.08 -28.81
N GLU A 222 20.61 22.04 -27.96
CA GLU A 222 21.14 23.32 -28.39
C GLU A 222 22.46 23.17 -29.15
N LYS A 223 23.41 22.35 -28.65
CA LYS A 223 24.65 22.03 -29.36
C LYS A 223 24.41 21.39 -30.72
N ILE A 224 23.46 20.45 -30.81
CA ILE A 224 23.08 19.81 -32.09
C ILE A 224 22.51 20.85 -33.05
N LYS A 225 21.65 21.76 -32.56
CA LYS A 225 21.06 22.83 -33.37
C LYS A 225 22.11 23.77 -33.93
N ASP A 226 23.09 24.16 -33.12
CA ASP A 226 24.19 25.01 -33.54
C ASP A 226 25.10 24.32 -34.56
N LYS A 227 25.41 23.04 -34.34
CA LYS A 227 26.19 22.25 -35.30
C LYS A 227 25.47 22.11 -36.64
N ASN A 228 24.18 21.77 -36.64
CA ASN A 228 23.38 21.67 -37.85
C ASN A 228 23.32 23.02 -38.59
N LYS A 229 23.24 24.14 -37.86
CA LYS A 229 23.29 25.47 -38.45
C LYS A 229 24.64 25.75 -39.13
N GLN A 230 25.75 25.41 -38.46
CA GLN A 230 27.09 25.54 -39.04
C GLN A 230 27.26 24.68 -40.29
N ASP A 231 26.81 23.43 -40.25
CA ASP A 231 26.87 22.49 -41.38
C ASP A 231 26.04 23.00 -42.57
N LEU A 232 24.84 23.58 -42.32
CA LEU A 232 24.02 24.21 -43.35
C LEU A 232 24.68 25.46 -43.96
N ASP A 233 25.30 26.31 -43.13
CA ASP A 233 26.03 27.49 -43.61
C ASP A 233 27.28 27.10 -44.43
N GLU A 234 27.97 26.02 -44.05
CA GLU A 234 29.07 25.46 -44.83
C GLU A 234 28.59 24.90 -46.17
N MET A 235 27.50 24.15 -46.17
CA MET A 235 26.92 23.63 -47.39
C MET A 235 26.48 24.76 -48.34
N ARG A 236 25.90 25.84 -47.80
CA ARG A 236 25.57 27.04 -48.56
C ARG A 236 26.82 27.66 -49.22
N ARG A 237 27.90 27.87 -48.45
CA ARG A 237 29.17 28.40 -48.99
C ARG A 237 29.74 27.50 -50.10
N ASN A 238 29.68 26.18 -49.93
CA ASN A 238 30.14 25.23 -50.94
C ASN A 238 29.30 25.29 -52.23
N ILE A 239 27.99 25.49 -52.12
CA ILE A 239 27.10 25.69 -53.27
C ILE A 239 27.47 27.00 -53.99
N GLU A 240 27.59 28.12 -53.26
CA GLU A 240 27.96 29.43 -53.82
C GLU A 240 29.32 29.38 -54.54
N GLN A 241 30.32 28.70 -53.95
CA GLN A 241 31.61 28.48 -54.60
C GLN A 241 31.50 27.67 -55.90
N ARG A 242 30.66 26.63 -55.93
CA ARG A 242 30.43 25.84 -57.14
C ARG A 242 29.73 26.66 -58.22
N GLU A 243 28.73 27.46 -57.86
CA GLU A 243 28.03 28.36 -58.77
C GLU A 243 29.00 29.39 -59.36
N MET A 244 29.84 30.03 -58.53
CA MET A 244 30.90 30.93 -59.01
C MET A 244 31.90 30.23 -59.95
N ALA A 245 32.31 29.00 -59.65
CA ALA A 245 33.20 28.24 -60.53
C ALA A 245 32.53 27.84 -61.85
N LEU A 246 31.21 27.65 -61.86
CA LEU A 246 30.45 27.37 -63.09
C LEU A 246 30.29 28.63 -63.94
N THR A 247 30.01 29.79 -63.33
CA THR A 247 29.91 31.06 -64.07
C THR A 247 31.26 31.45 -64.69
N VAL A 248 32.36 31.32 -63.94
CA VAL A 248 33.72 31.55 -64.47
C VAL A 248 34.02 30.61 -65.64
N ARG A 249 33.76 29.30 -65.50
CA ARG A 249 33.95 28.34 -66.61
C ARG A 249 33.07 28.65 -67.81
N GLY A 250 31.85 29.12 -67.59
CA GLY A 250 30.96 29.59 -68.66
C GLY A 250 31.57 30.76 -69.44
N ILE A 251 32.04 31.79 -68.72
CA ILE A 251 32.72 32.96 -69.32
C ILE A 251 33.99 32.55 -70.08
N GLU A 252 34.80 31.64 -69.52
CA GLU A 252 36.00 31.14 -70.18
C GLU A 252 35.68 30.36 -71.45
N ALA A 253 34.65 29.51 -71.42
CA ALA A 253 34.19 28.77 -72.60
C ALA A 253 33.67 29.71 -73.69
N GLU A 254 32.90 30.75 -73.32
CA GLU A 254 32.46 31.78 -74.27
C GLU A 254 33.64 32.51 -74.91
N ARG A 255 34.65 32.89 -74.09
CA ARG A 255 35.88 33.54 -74.58
C ARG A 255 36.66 32.64 -75.54
N ASP A 256 36.72 31.35 -75.28
CA ASP A 256 37.41 30.39 -76.15
C ASP A 256 36.63 30.10 -77.44
N ILE A 257 35.30 30.08 -77.39
CA ILE A 257 34.43 30.07 -78.57
C ILE A 257 34.67 31.33 -79.42
N GLU A 258 34.74 32.50 -78.79
CA GLU A 258 34.98 33.78 -79.46
C GLU A 258 36.34 33.80 -80.16
N LYS A 259 37.42 33.39 -79.46
CA LYS A 259 38.75 33.22 -80.07
C LYS A 259 38.74 32.20 -81.21
N GLY A 260 38.02 31.09 -81.06
CA GLY A 260 37.86 30.06 -82.10
C GLY A 260 37.15 30.61 -83.34
N CYS A 261 36.09 31.39 -83.15
CA CYS A 261 35.37 32.10 -84.21
C CYS A 261 36.27 33.14 -84.90
N GLU A 262 37.03 33.94 -84.15
CA GLU A 262 38.00 34.87 -84.71
C GLU A 262 39.04 34.17 -85.59
N LYS A 263 39.59 33.05 -85.11
CA LYS A 263 40.58 32.28 -85.86
C LYS A 263 40.01 31.75 -87.17
N LYS A 264 38.80 31.16 -87.13
CA LYS A 264 38.08 30.72 -88.33
C LYS A 264 37.75 31.89 -89.27
N LEU A 265 37.40 33.05 -88.73
CA LEU A 265 37.19 34.29 -89.51
C LEU A 265 38.48 34.74 -90.21
N LYS A 266 39.60 34.78 -89.49
CA LYS A 266 40.94 35.12 -90.02
C LYS A 266 41.37 34.12 -91.10
N GLU A 267 41.21 32.82 -90.89
CA GLU A 267 41.49 31.79 -91.90
C GLU A 267 40.59 31.92 -93.14
N ASN A 268 39.28 32.10 -92.95
CA ASN A 268 38.34 32.30 -94.05
C ASN A 268 38.65 33.58 -94.83
N CYS A 269 39.06 34.66 -94.16
CA CYS A 269 39.50 35.90 -94.79
C CYS A 269 40.77 35.68 -95.62
N LEU A 270 41.77 34.97 -95.07
CA LEU A 270 43.00 34.58 -95.79
C LEU A 270 42.71 33.67 -97.00
N ILE A 271 41.77 32.73 -96.90
CA ILE A 271 41.35 31.87 -98.01
C ILE A 271 40.65 32.70 -99.10
N LYS A 272 39.74 33.60 -98.72
CA LYS A 272 39.07 34.50 -99.67
C LYS A 272 40.07 35.42 -100.35
N LYS A 273 41.04 35.98 -99.61
CA LYS A 273 42.15 36.78 -100.16
C LYS A 273 42.96 35.98 -101.19
N ARG A 274 43.35 34.74 -100.88
CA ARG A 274 44.06 33.86 -101.84
C ARG A 274 43.22 33.45 -103.06
N ARG A 275 41.90 33.33 -102.94
CA ARG A 275 41.01 33.15 -104.11
C ARG A 275 40.93 34.43 -104.95
N PHE A 276 40.85 35.58 -104.29
CA PHE A 276 40.83 36.87 -104.97
C PHE A 276 42.13 37.11 -105.73
N GLU A 277 43.30 36.89 -105.10
CA GLU A 277 44.61 36.99 -105.75
C GLU A 277 44.68 36.08 -107.00
N ARG A 278 44.31 34.80 -106.87
CA ARG A 278 44.25 33.88 -108.04
C ARG A 278 43.29 34.32 -109.14
N ASN A 279 42.11 34.84 -108.79
CA ASN A 279 41.17 35.36 -109.78
C ASN A 279 41.68 36.64 -110.45
N THR A 280 42.42 37.47 -109.71
CA THR A 280 43.06 38.68 -110.25
C THR A 280 44.20 38.31 -111.19
N ASP A 281 45.01 37.31 -110.83
CA ASP A 281 46.07 36.77 -111.68
C ASP A 281 45.50 36.12 -112.95
N LEU A 282 44.36 35.40 -112.85
CA LEU A 282 43.62 34.87 -114.00
C LEU A 282 43.07 35.97 -114.92
N ILE A 283 42.54 37.06 -114.35
CA ILE A 283 42.06 38.22 -115.12
C ILE A 283 43.24 38.95 -115.78
N LEU A 284 44.35 39.13 -115.09
CA LEU A 284 45.57 39.74 -115.63
C LEU A 284 46.20 38.86 -116.72
N ALA A 285 46.18 37.54 -116.58
CA ALA A 285 46.60 36.60 -117.62
C ALA A 285 45.67 36.64 -118.85
N PHE A 286 44.35 36.78 -118.65
CA PHE A 286 43.37 36.94 -119.74
C PHE A 286 43.55 38.27 -120.48
N LEU A 287 43.86 39.36 -119.76
CA LEU A 287 44.17 40.66 -120.33
C LEU A 287 45.54 40.69 -121.03
N ALA A 288 46.54 39.97 -120.52
CA ALA A 288 47.84 39.81 -121.17
C ALA A 288 47.74 38.95 -122.45
N GLY A 289 46.86 37.95 -122.47
CA GLY A 289 46.60 37.09 -123.64
C GLY A 289 45.80 37.76 -124.77
N SER A 290 45.19 38.93 -124.54
CA SER A 290 44.32 39.61 -125.51
C SER A 290 44.99 40.77 -126.27
N HIS A 291 46.33 40.87 -126.22
CA HIS A 291 47.10 41.83 -127.02
C HIS A 291 47.39 41.41 -128.47
N GLY A 292 46.84 40.28 -128.94
CA GLY A 292 47.08 39.73 -130.26
C GLY A 292 45.85 39.66 -131.18
N SER A 293 45.00 40.70 -131.27
CA SER A 293 43.99 40.77 -132.33
C SER A 293 43.44 42.20 -132.50
N ARG A 294 43.92 42.88 -133.56
CA ARG A 294 43.36 44.15 -134.03
C ARG A 294 42.06 43.87 -134.79
N SER A 295 40.94 43.90 -134.09
CA SER A 295 39.60 44.33 -134.57
C SER A 295 38.53 43.80 -133.62
N CYS A 296 38.15 44.59 -132.61
CA CYS A 296 36.97 44.24 -131.81
C CYS A 296 36.09 45.45 -131.52
N CYS A 297 34.81 45.26 -131.84
CA CYS A 297 33.71 46.21 -131.94
C CYS A 297 33.40 46.95 -130.61
N ARG A 298 32.85 48.17 -130.70
CA ARG A 298 32.38 49.01 -129.58
C ARG A 298 31.48 48.27 -128.59
N ARG A 299 30.81 47.19 -129.02
CA ARG A 299 29.96 46.31 -128.20
C ARG A 299 30.75 45.41 -127.22
N CYS A 300 31.98 45.03 -127.54
CA CYS A 300 32.83 44.21 -126.64
C CYS A 300 33.42 45.03 -125.49
N LYS A 301 33.71 46.32 -125.70
CA LYS A 301 34.17 47.22 -124.63
C LYS A 301 33.08 47.49 -123.59
N GLU A 302 31.81 47.61 -124.00
CA GLU A 302 30.69 47.70 -123.05
C GLU A 302 30.49 46.41 -122.24
N PHE A 303 30.68 45.24 -122.85
CA PHE A 303 30.52 43.97 -122.15
C PHE A 303 31.61 43.76 -121.09
N LEU A 304 32.86 44.11 -121.41
CA LEU A 304 33.96 44.09 -120.44
C LEU A 304 33.77 45.14 -119.34
N TRP A 305 33.26 46.34 -119.66
CA TRP A 305 32.97 47.36 -118.64
C TRP A 305 31.81 46.94 -117.73
N LYS A 306 30.78 46.25 -118.25
CA LYS A 306 29.69 45.67 -117.43
C LYS A 306 30.16 44.53 -116.53
N ILE A 307 31.12 43.72 -116.96
CA ILE A 307 31.76 42.70 -116.11
C ILE A 307 32.60 43.37 -115.02
N PHE A 308 33.43 44.36 -115.38
CA PHE A 308 34.25 45.10 -114.42
C PHE A 308 33.38 45.85 -113.39
N PHE A 309 32.27 46.46 -113.80
CA PHE A 309 31.33 47.14 -112.92
C PHE A 309 30.60 46.16 -112.00
N LYS A 310 30.19 44.96 -112.48
CA LYS A 310 29.62 43.92 -111.60
C LYS A 310 30.63 43.40 -110.57
N VAL A 311 31.90 43.26 -110.96
CA VAL A 311 32.98 42.86 -110.02
C VAL A 311 33.24 43.96 -109.00
N TYR A 312 33.26 45.23 -109.40
CA TYR A 312 33.44 46.38 -108.52
C TYR A 312 32.25 46.58 -107.55
N GLN A 313 31.02 46.40 -108.03
CA GLN A 313 29.80 46.50 -107.22
C GLN A 313 29.70 45.37 -106.19
N SER A 314 30.19 44.17 -106.53
CA SER A 314 30.35 43.06 -105.57
C SER A 314 31.39 43.38 -104.48
N HIS A 315 32.39 44.21 -104.80
CA HIS A 315 33.43 44.63 -103.86
C HIS A 315 32.90 45.61 -102.80
N LEU A 316 32.06 46.58 -103.19
CA LEU A 316 31.41 47.50 -102.24
C LEU A 316 30.51 46.75 -101.24
N PHE A 317 29.76 45.76 -101.73
CA PHE A 317 28.83 44.97 -100.91
C PHE A 317 29.55 44.12 -99.85
N VAL A 318 30.77 43.63 -100.15
CA VAL A 318 31.58 42.85 -99.20
C VAL A 318 32.20 43.75 -98.13
N SER A 319 32.58 44.99 -98.46
CA SER A 319 33.09 45.96 -97.46
C SER A 319 32.01 46.43 -96.49
N GLU A 320 30.77 46.66 -96.93
CA GLU A 320 29.66 47.06 -96.03
C GLU A 320 29.22 45.91 -95.10
N MET A 321 29.20 44.66 -95.58
CA MET A 321 28.86 43.49 -94.76
C MET A 321 29.86 43.23 -93.62
N ILE A 322 31.14 43.57 -93.81
CA ILE A 322 32.17 43.43 -92.76
C ILE A 322 31.97 44.50 -91.67
N TYR A 323 31.51 45.71 -92.04
CA TYR A 323 31.24 46.79 -91.08
C TYR A 323 29.96 46.55 -90.26
N LEU A 324 28.91 45.97 -90.87
CA LEU A 324 27.62 45.73 -90.20
C LEU A 324 27.63 44.51 -89.24
N LYS A 325 28.48 43.51 -89.46
CA LYS A 325 28.60 42.36 -88.54
C LYS A 325 29.41 42.67 -87.28
N GLY A 326 30.32 43.65 -87.32
CA GLY A 326 31.08 44.09 -86.13
C GLY A 326 30.21 44.84 -85.10
N THR A 327 29.10 45.45 -85.53
CA THR A 327 28.22 46.24 -84.66
C THR A 327 27.10 45.42 -84.01
N LEU A 328 26.74 44.27 -84.57
CA LEU A 328 25.66 43.41 -84.04
C LEU A 328 26.10 42.47 -82.91
N PHE A 329 27.40 42.24 -82.72
CA PHE A 329 27.92 41.32 -81.70
C PHE A 329 28.04 41.93 -80.28
N PHE A 330 27.87 43.25 -80.14
CA PHE A 330 28.07 43.97 -78.86
C PHE A 330 26.80 44.22 -78.04
N LYS A 331 25.63 43.72 -78.45
CA LYS A 331 24.33 44.21 -77.93
C LYS A 331 23.39 43.16 -77.29
N THR A 332 23.91 42.02 -76.84
CA THR A 332 23.12 41.05 -76.03
C THR A 332 23.73 40.90 -74.64
N GLY A 333 23.46 41.88 -73.78
CA GLY A 333 23.67 41.77 -72.33
C GLY A 333 22.52 40.99 -71.69
N ILE A 334 22.88 40.00 -70.87
CA ILE A 334 21.98 39.15 -70.09
C ILE A 334 21.50 39.93 -68.85
N PRO A 335 20.20 39.93 -68.50
CA PRO A 335 19.72 40.59 -67.29
C PRO A 335 19.95 39.73 -66.04
N SER A 336 20.50 40.34 -64.99
CA SER A 336 20.58 39.75 -63.64
C SER A 336 19.20 39.74 -63.00
N THR A 337 18.75 38.57 -62.57
CA THR A 337 17.53 38.39 -61.77
C THR A 337 17.89 38.51 -60.28
N ASN A 338 17.09 39.33 -59.58
CA ASN A 338 17.02 39.41 -58.11
C ASN A 338 16.22 38.24 -57.55
#